data_AF-A0AA43UBT4-F1
#
_entry.id   AF-A0AA43UBT4-F1
#
_cell.length_a   1.000
_cell.length_b   1.000
_cell.length_c   1.000
_cell.angle_alpha   90.00
_cell.angle_beta   90.00
_cell.angle_gamma   90.00
#
_symmetry.space_group_name_H-M   'P 1'
#
loop_
_entity.id
_entity.type
_entity.pdbx_description
1 polymer ?
#
loop_
_entity_poly.entity_id
_entity_poly.type
_entity_poly.pdbx_seq_one_letter_code
_entity_poly.pdbx_strand_id
1 'polypeptide(L)'
;MRNFNQILWNLLLILSSLFAGFWIRDHELFLETEWGQGLYQFSQSLQPPASSETPQEPETETEQPVEESFYSQEIRTVDNYDLSLIESQILEKINDLRESLGLQTVDSNLTLQEAARLRATETAVSFSHTRPDGRDPFTVLNDEVQYSYLAVGENLGMATLLEDEAYMSDWLFQGWMDSQGHYDTMVNTHFTEAGVGAYVEDGILYVAQIFGLPQS
;
A
#
# COMPACT_ATOMS: atom_id res chain seq x y z
N MET A 1 23.51 0.92 -30.54
CA MET A 1 22.28 0.57 -29.79
C MET A 1 22.49 -0.69 -28.94
N ARG A 2 23.42 -0.67 -27.96
CA ARG A 2 23.62 -1.79 -27.00
C ARG A 2 23.93 -1.35 -25.55
N ASN A 3 24.15 -0.06 -25.29
CA ASN A 3 24.61 0.43 -23.98
C ASN A 3 23.50 1.05 -23.10
N PHE A 4 22.35 1.42 -23.66
CA PHE A 4 21.29 2.09 -22.89
C PHE A 4 20.56 1.13 -21.95
N ASN A 5 20.29 -0.10 -22.41
CA ASN A 5 19.65 -1.13 -21.59
C ASN A 5 20.55 -1.59 -20.44
N GLN A 6 21.87 -1.66 -20.62
CA GLN A 6 22.80 -2.03 -19.54
C GLN A 6 22.87 -0.97 -18.43
N ILE A 7 22.77 0.31 -18.77
CA ILE A 7 22.78 1.40 -17.79
C ILE A 7 21.48 1.40 -16.97
N LEU A 8 20.33 1.17 -17.62
CA LEU A 8 19.04 1.02 -16.96
C LEU A 8 18.98 -0.21 -16.04
N TRP A 9 19.55 -1.35 -16.47
CA TRP A 9 19.65 -2.55 -15.65
C TRP A 9 20.56 -2.36 -14.43
N ASN A 10 21.68 -1.65 -14.58
CA ASN A 10 22.58 -1.36 -13.46
C ASN A 10 21.95 -0.38 -12.45
N LEU A 11 21.16 0.61 -12.91
CA LEU A 11 20.44 1.54 -12.03
C LEU A 11 19.30 0.84 -11.25
N LEU A 12 18.59 -0.08 -11.89
CA LEU A 12 17.54 -0.90 -11.23
C LEU A 12 18.12 -1.83 -10.15
N LEU A 13 19.33 -2.37 -10.36
CA LEU A 13 20.03 -3.19 -9.36
C LEU A 13 20.63 -2.36 -8.21
N ILE A 14 21.05 -1.12 -8.47
CA ILE A 14 21.53 -0.20 -7.43
C ILE A 14 20.34 0.29 -6.57
N LEU A 15 19.17 0.55 -7.16
CA LEU A 15 17.99 0.97 -6.41
C LEU A 15 17.36 -0.17 -5.59
N SER A 16 17.34 -1.40 -6.11
CA SER A 16 16.85 -2.57 -5.35
C SER A 16 17.77 -2.93 -4.18
N SER A 17 19.09 -2.75 -4.32
CA SER A 17 20.05 -2.98 -3.24
C SER A 17 19.99 -1.91 -2.14
N LEU A 18 19.61 -0.66 -2.46
CA LEU A 18 19.43 0.40 -1.47
C LEU A 18 18.17 0.20 -0.61
N PHE A 19 17.08 -0.32 -1.19
CA PHE A 19 15.85 -0.64 -0.44
C PHE A 19 16.01 -1.89 0.45
N ALA A 20 16.68 -2.94 -0.06
CA ALA A 20 17.01 -4.11 0.75
C ALA A 20 17.98 -3.77 1.90
N GLY A 21 18.96 -2.90 1.66
CA GLY A 21 19.93 -2.47 2.68
C GLY A 21 19.31 -1.68 3.84
N PHE A 22 18.26 -0.90 3.58
CA PHE A 22 17.55 -0.15 4.62
C PHE A 22 16.62 -1.06 5.46
N TRP A 23 16.02 -2.08 4.85
CA TRP A 23 15.16 -3.06 5.52
C TRP A 23 15.98 -4.09 6.36
N ILE A 24 17.20 -4.42 5.93
CA ILE A 24 18.11 -5.35 6.64
C ILE A 24 18.74 -4.72 7.90
N ARG A 25 18.84 -3.39 7.98
CA ARG A 25 19.47 -2.67 9.11
C ARG A 25 18.79 -2.95 10.46
N ASP A 26 17.49 -3.21 10.46
CA ASP A 26 16.67 -3.24 11.68
C ASP A 26 16.40 -4.67 12.20
N HIS A 27 16.98 -5.71 11.56
CA HIS A 27 16.89 -7.11 12.01
C HIS A 27 18.28 -7.69 12.35
N GLU A 28 18.51 -8.05 13.63
CA GLU A 28 19.78 -8.60 14.14
C GLU A 28 20.16 -10.02 13.61
N LEU A 29 19.48 -10.54 12.61
CA LEU A 29 19.58 -11.94 12.15
C LEU A 29 20.87 -12.30 11.39
N PHE A 30 21.78 -11.36 11.13
CA PHE A 30 22.93 -11.58 10.21
C PHE A 30 24.32 -11.19 10.73
N LEU A 31 24.47 -10.77 11.99
CA LEU A 31 25.73 -10.22 12.55
C LEU A 31 26.90 -11.22 12.63
N GLU A 32 26.66 -12.53 12.49
CA GLU A 32 27.69 -13.57 12.59
C GLU A 32 28.23 -14.08 11.25
N THR A 33 27.78 -13.52 10.12
CA THR A 33 28.23 -13.95 8.78
C THR A 33 29.23 -12.97 8.18
N GLU A 34 30.18 -13.46 7.37
CA GLU A 34 31.19 -12.61 6.69
C GLU A 34 30.54 -11.53 5.81
N TRP A 35 29.36 -11.83 5.26
CA TRP A 35 28.55 -10.90 4.47
C TRP A 35 27.86 -9.84 5.33
N GLY A 36 27.33 -10.20 6.51
CA GLY A 36 26.70 -9.26 7.44
C GLY A 36 27.70 -8.25 8.03
N GLN A 37 28.92 -8.69 8.34
CA GLN A 37 29.97 -7.78 8.82
C GLN A 37 30.42 -6.78 7.75
N GLY A 38 30.44 -7.18 6.48
CA GLY A 38 30.76 -6.29 5.36
C GLY A 38 29.74 -5.16 5.18
N LEU A 39 28.45 -5.48 5.30
CA LEU A 39 27.37 -4.48 5.22
C LEU A 39 27.35 -3.55 6.44
N TYR A 40 27.66 -4.06 7.63
CA TYR A 40 27.79 -3.26 8.85
C TYR A 40 28.98 -2.29 8.81
N GLN A 41 30.14 -2.71 8.27
CA GLN A 41 31.29 -1.81 8.10
C GLN A 41 31.01 -0.73 7.05
N PHE A 42 30.29 -1.06 5.98
CA PHE A 42 29.90 -0.10 4.96
C PHE A 42 28.90 0.94 5.50
N SER A 43 27.93 0.53 6.31
CA SER A 43 26.96 1.47 6.91
C SER A 43 27.61 2.44 7.91
N GLN A 44 28.59 1.98 8.69
CA GLN A 44 29.40 2.83 9.56
C GLN A 44 30.24 3.86 8.79
N SER A 45 30.61 3.56 7.54
CA SER A 45 31.34 4.52 6.67
C SER A 45 30.46 5.65 6.12
N LEU A 46 29.13 5.54 6.25
CA LEU A 46 28.14 6.51 5.80
C LEU A 46 27.61 7.41 6.93
N GLN A 47 28.04 7.22 8.17
CA GLN A 47 27.75 8.17 9.24
C GLN A 47 28.56 9.46 9.04
N PRO A 48 27.91 10.63 8.96
CA PRO A 48 28.64 11.90 8.91
C PRO A 48 29.30 12.17 10.27
N PRO A 49 30.54 12.70 10.31
CA PRO A 49 31.15 13.13 11.56
C PRO A 49 30.41 14.33 12.15
N ALA A 50 30.43 14.41 13.48
CA ALA A 50 29.81 15.49 14.26
C ALA A 50 30.28 16.89 13.85
N SER A 51 29.32 17.83 13.93
CA SER A 51 29.42 19.27 13.66
C SER A 51 30.65 19.98 14.23
N SER A 52 31.25 20.84 13.41
CA SER A 52 32.13 21.95 13.82
C SER A 52 31.92 23.12 12.85
N GLU A 53 31.68 24.30 13.41
CA GLU A 53 31.33 25.57 12.75
C GLU A 53 32.48 26.18 11.90
N THR A 54 32.14 26.66 10.69
CA THR A 54 32.41 27.96 9.96
C THR A 54 33.73 28.72 10.25
N PRO A 55 34.42 29.47 9.31
CA PRO A 55 33.87 30.38 8.26
C PRO A 55 34.47 30.45 6.83
N GLN A 56 33.67 31.12 5.96
CA GLN A 56 33.78 31.44 4.52
C GLN A 56 34.97 32.31 4.07
N GLU A 57 35.39 32.15 2.79
CA GLU A 57 35.70 33.26 1.86
C GLU A 57 35.43 32.80 0.39
N PRO A 58 35.00 33.67 -0.56
CA PRO A 58 34.15 33.30 -1.69
C PRO A 58 34.89 33.17 -3.03
N GLU A 59 34.37 32.32 -3.94
CA GLU A 59 34.61 32.46 -5.37
C GLU A 59 33.33 32.17 -6.19
N THR A 60 32.70 33.28 -6.59
CA THR A 60 32.16 33.62 -7.92
C THR A 60 31.70 32.49 -8.86
N GLU A 61 30.37 32.33 -8.93
CA GLU A 61 29.52 32.35 -10.13
C GLU A 61 30.06 31.77 -11.45
N THR A 62 29.51 30.62 -11.82
CA THR A 62 29.13 30.30 -13.21
C THR A 62 27.76 29.62 -13.19
N GLU A 63 26.73 30.40 -13.47
CA GLU A 63 25.39 29.91 -13.80
C GLU A 63 25.45 29.08 -15.10
N GLN A 64 25.12 27.80 -15.00
CA GLN A 64 24.57 27.05 -16.13
C GLN A 64 23.26 26.39 -15.69
N PRO A 65 22.20 26.44 -16.51
CA PRO A 65 20.87 25.98 -16.11
C PRO A 65 20.90 24.46 -15.92
N VAL A 66 20.55 23.99 -14.73
CA VAL A 66 20.25 22.57 -14.53
C VAL A 66 18.89 22.33 -15.19
N GLU A 67 18.90 21.63 -16.32
CA GLU A 67 17.67 21.15 -16.95
C GLU A 67 16.90 20.27 -15.95
N GLU A 68 15.79 20.79 -15.45
CA GLU A 68 14.69 20.02 -14.86
C GLU A 68 14.15 19.05 -15.91
N SER A 69 14.75 17.87 -15.95
CA SER A 69 14.35 16.77 -16.81
C SER A 69 14.28 15.51 -15.96
N PHE A 70 13.33 15.48 -15.01
CA PHE A 70 12.77 14.27 -14.40
C PHE A 70 11.64 14.67 -13.44
N TYR A 71 10.42 14.78 -13.97
CA TYR A 71 9.09 14.55 -13.36
C TYR A 71 8.04 15.33 -14.17
N SER A 72 7.85 14.92 -15.43
CA SER A 72 6.58 15.07 -16.11
C SER A 72 5.85 13.74 -16.04
N GLN A 73 5.56 13.26 -14.83
CA GLN A 73 4.37 12.44 -14.67
C GLN A 73 3.21 13.43 -14.67
N GLU A 74 2.36 13.31 -15.68
CA GLU A 74 1.08 13.99 -15.76
C GLU A 74 0.38 13.79 -14.41
N ILE A 75 0.16 14.86 -13.64
CA ILE A 75 -0.65 14.76 -12.42
C ILE A 75 -2.04 14.36 -12.88
N ARG A 76 -2.35 13.06 -12.78
CA ARG A 76 -3.70 12.57 -12.99
C ARG A 76 -4.54 13.18 -11.87
N THR A 77 -5.45 14.07 -12.24
CA THR A 77 -6.43 14.61 -11.30
C THR A 77 -7.30 13.47 -10.79
N VAL A 78 -7.70 13.53 -9.52
CA VAL A 78 -8.61 12.55 -8.87
C VAL A 78 -9.84 12.24 -9.74
N ASP A 79 -10.30 13.22 -10.51
CA ASP A 79 -11.44 13.14 -11.43
C ASP A 79 -11.33 12.11 -12.57
N ASN A 80 -10.16 11.48 -12.78
CA ASN A 80 -9.94 10.52 -13.87
C ASN A 80 -9.65 9.08 -13.41
N TYR A 81 -9.81 8.75 -12.13
CA TYR A 81 -9.67 7.36 -11.65
C TYR A 81 -11.00 6.62 -11.65
N ASP A 82 -11.02 5.44 -12.25
CA ASP A 82 -12.14 4.52 -12.11
C ASP A 82 -12.01 3.72 -10.80
N LEU A 83 -12.58 4.26 -9.72
CA LEU A 83 -12.58 3.58 -8.43
C LEU A 83 -13.32 2.23 -8.47
N SER A 84 -14.33 2.07 -9.33
CA SER A 84 -15.03 0.79 -9.47
C SER A 84 -14.12 -0.27 -10.11
N LEU A 85 -13.20 0.14 -10.98
CA LEU A 85 -12.17 -0.73 -11.52
C LEU A 85 -11.21 -1.21 -10.41
N ILE A 86 -10.75 -0.31 -9.54
CA ILE A 86 -9.90 -0.67 -8.39
C ILE A 86 -10.62 -1.67 -7.47
N GLU A 87 -11.87 -1.37 -7.10
CA GLU A 87 -12.68 -2.24 -6.24
C GLU A 87 -12.84 -3.65 -6.83
N SER A 88 -13.14 -3.73 -8.13
CA SER A 88 -13.33 -5.02 -8.82
C SER A 88 -12.02 -5.81 -9.00
N GLN A 89 -10.91 -5.14 -9.32
CA GLN A 89 -9.59 -5.78 -9.41
C GLN A 89 -9.11 -6.31 -8.05
N ILE A 90 -9.37 -5.60 -6.96
CA ILE A 90 -9.02 -6.09 -5.61
C ILE A 90 -9.85 -7.33 -5.27
N LEU A 91 -11.15 -7.34 -5.58
CA LEU A 91 -12.00 -8.52 -5.36
C LEU A 91 -11.54 -9.72 -6.21
N GLU A 92 -11.16 -9.49 -7.46
CA GLU A 92 -10.57 -10.52 -8.33
C GLU A 92 -9.30 -11.11 -7.69
N LYS A 93 -8.37 -10.28 -7.22
CA LYS A 93 -7.14 -10.73 -6.56
C LYS A 93 -7.39 -11.52 -5.28
N ILE A 94 -8.39 -11.13 -4.48
CA ILE A 94 -8.81 -11.89 -3.30
C ILE A 94 -9.27 -13.29 -3.72
N ASN A 95 -10.09 -13.39 -4.77
CA ASN A 95 -10.59 -14.67 -5.26
C ASN A 95 -9.49 -15.51 -5.91
N ASP A 96 -8.59 -14.93 -6.68
CA ASP A 96 -7.40 -15.61 -7.23
C ASP A 96 -6.53 -16.20 -6.12
N LEU A 97 -6.30 -15.43 -5.04
CA LEU A 97 -5.57 -15.92 -3.87
C LEU A 97 -6.29 -17.12 -3.25
N ARG A 98 -7.60 -17.00 -3.00
CA ARG A 98 -8.39 -18.08 -2.38
C ARG A 98 -8.39 -19.34 -3.25
N GLU A 99 -8.56 -19.20 -4.56
CA GLU A 99 -8.49 -20.31 -5.51
C GLU A 99 -7.10 -20.96 -5.53
N SER A 100 -6.02 -20.17 -5.51
CA SER A 100 -4.65 -20.68 -5.47
C SER A 100 -4.35 -21.55 -4.24
N LEU A 101 -5.10 -21.33 -3.16
CA LEU A 101 -5.03 -22.08 -1.90
C LEU A 101 -6.06 -23.22 -1.83
N GLY A 102 -6.88 -23.41 -2.86
CA GLY A 102 -7.96 -24.42 -2.87
C GLY A 102 -9.16 -24.06 -1.98
N LEU A 103 -9.35 -22.78 -1.67
CA LEU A 103 -10.48 -22.27 -0.91
C LEU A 103 -11.64 -21.88 -1.85
N GLN A 104 -12.85 -21.83 -1.32
CA GLN A 104 -13.98 -21.27 -2.06
C GLN A 104 -13.82 -19.76 -2.21
N THR A 105 -14.11 -19.23 -3.39
CA THR A 105 -14.22 -17.79 -3.62
C THR A 105 -15.32 -17.17 -2.78
N VAL A 106 -15.26 -15.85 -2.60
CA VAL A 106 -16.35 -15.07 -2.02
C VAL A 106 -17.18 -14.44 -3.14
N ASP A 107 -18.49 -14.42 -2.95
CA ASP A 107 -19.42 -13.76 -3.85
C ASP A 107 -19.37 -12.24 -3.63
N SER A 108 -19.42 -11.48 -4.73
CA SER A 108 -19.56 -10.02 -4.64
C SER A 108 -20.93 -9.66 -4.08
N ASN A 109 -20.97 -8.83 -3.03
CA ASN A 109 -22.19 -8.35 -2.42
C ASN A 109 -22.25 -6.81 -2.46
N LEU A 110 -23.26 -6.26 -3.15
CA LEU A 110 -23.44 -4.81 -3.32
C LEU A 110 -23.73 -4.07 -2.01
N THR A 111 -24.42 -4.70 -1.07
CA THR A 111 -24.70 -4.14 0.26
C THR A 111 -23.41 -4.03 1.08
N LEU A 112 -22.55 -5.04 1.03
CA LEU A 112 -21.21 -4.97 1.65
C LEU A 112 -20.31 -3.95 0.95
N GLN A 113 -20.40 -3.82 -0.37
CA GLN A 113 -19.65 -2.79 -1.12
C GLN A 113 -20.08 -1.37 -0.70
N GLU A 114 -21.38 -1.12 -0.53
CA GLU A 114 -21.87 0.18 -0.04
C GLU A 114 -21.31 0.50 1.35
N ALA A 115 -21.34 -0.47 2.27
CA ALA A 115 -20.70 -0.34 3.58
C ALA A 115 -19.19 -0.11 3.47
N ALA A 116 -18.49 -0.82 2.59
CA ALA A 116 -17.06 -0.65 2.39
C ALA A 116 -16.71 0.74 1.87
N ARG A 117 -17.51 1.32 0.96
CA ARG A 117 -17.31 2.70 0.48
C ARG A 117 -17.53 3.74 1.58
N LEU A 118 -18.53 3.54 2.43
CA LEU A 118 -18.73 4.38 3.62
C LEU A 118 -17.54 4.28 4.57
N ARG A 119 -17.05 3.06 4.82
CA ARG A 119 -15.85 2.85 5.65
C ARG A 119 -14.61 3.49 5.04
N ALA A 120 -14.37 3.36 3.74
CA ALA A 120 -13.26 4.04 3.05
C ALA A 120 -13.33 5.57 3.22
N THR A 121 -14.53 6.14 3.09
CA THR A 121 -14.77 7.58 3.33
C THR A 121 -14.48 7.97 4.78
N GLU A 122 -14.95 7.19 5.75
CA GLU A 122 -14.69 7.41 7.17
C GLU A 122 -13.18 7.32 7.51
N THR A 123 -12.44 6.44 6.83
CA THR A 123 -11.00 6.31 7.06
C THR A 123 -10.16 7.46 6.54
N ALA A 124 -10.69 8.27 5.62
CA ALA A 124 -10.06 9.52 5.21
C ALA A 124 -10.08 10.57 6.35
N VAL A 125 -11.14 10.57 7.17
CA VAL A 125 -11.22 11.41 8.38
C VAL A 125 -10.31 10.87 9.48
N SER A 126 -10.31 9.56 9.69
CA SER A 126 -9.44 8.88 10.67
C SER A 126 -9.17 7.45 10.24
N PHE A 127 -7.92 7.16 9.86
CA PHE A 127 -7.51 5.82 9.44
C PHE A 127 -7.49 4.85 10.63
N SER A 128 -8.65 4.27 10.93
CA SER A 128 -8.91 3.41 12.08
C SER A 128 -10.07 2.45 11.80
N HIS A 129 -10.00 1.27 12.41
CA HIS A 129 -11.14 0.37 12.49
C HIS A 129 -12.28 0.97 13.34
N THR A 130 -11.97 1.83 14.31
CA THR A 130 -13.02 2.57 15.02
C THR A 130 -13.57 3.67 14.11
N ARG A 131 -14.89 3.76 13.97
CA ARG A 131 -15.54 4.82 13.18
C ARG A 131 -15.21 6.20 13.78
N PRO A 132 -15.21 7.29 12.98
CA PRO A 132 -14.85 8.63 13.46
C PRO A 132 -15.66 9.14 14.67
N ASP A 133 -16.88 8.61 14.85
CA ASP A 133 -17.75 8.93 15.98
C ASP A 133 -17.55 8.03 17.22
N GLY A 134 -16.56 7.12 17.18
CA GLY A 134 -16.20 6.21 18.26
C GLY A 134 -16.94 4.87 18.26
N ARG A 135 -17.84 4.61 17.29
CA ARG A 135 -18.52 3.32 17.18
C ARG A 135 -17.62 2.23 16.60
N ASP A 136 -18.00 0.98 16.84
CA ASP A 136 -17.41 -0.22 16.23
C ASP A 136 -17.58 -0.19 14.69
N PRO A 137 -16.60 -0.65 13.90
CA PRO A 137 -16.64 -0.59 12.43
C PRO A 137 -17.91 -1.22 11.86
N PHE A 138 -18.32 -2.36 12.41
CA PHE A 138 -19.39 -3.18 11.84
C PHE A 138 -20.78 -2.66 12.17
N THR A 139 -20.89 -1.60 12.98
CA THR A 139 -22.16 -0.86 13.13
C THR A 139 -22.64 -0.29 11.80
N VAL A 140 -21.73 -0.01 10.84
CA VAL A 140 -22.10 0.41 9.47
C VAL A 140 -23.06 -0.58 8.81
N LEU A 141 -22.90 -1.88 9.10
CA LEU A 141 -23.69 -2.94 8.48
C LEU A 141 -25.14 -2.91 8.93
N ASN A 142 -25.41 -2.61 10.19
CA ASN A 142 -26.77 -2.49 10.70
C ASN A 142 -27.37 -1.11 10.43
N ASP A 143 -26.58 -0.06 10.67
CA ASP A 143 -27.10 1.30 10.78
C ASP A 143 -27.32 1.94 9.39
N GLU A 144 -26.51 1.56 8.40
CA GLU A 144 -26.53 2.20 7.08
C GLU A 144 -27.08 1.28 5.98
N VAL A 145 -26.68 0.00 5.97
CA VAL A 145 -26.96 -0.91 4.83
C VAL A 145 -27.84 -2.12 5.16
N GLN A 146 -28.23 -2.30 6.43
CA GLN A 146 -29.12 -3.39 6.90
C GLN A 146 -28.64 -4.81 6.54
N TYR A 147 -27.33 -5.06 6.60
CA TYR A 147 -26.73 -6.38 6.41
C TYR A 147 -26.63 -7.14 7.74
N SER A 148 -27.31 -8.29 7.84
CA SER A 148 -27.26 -9.18 9.01
C SER A 148 -26.23 -10.30 8.80
N TYR A 149 -25.40 -10.56 9.81
CA TYR A 149 -24.26 -11.46 9.67
C TYR A 149 -24.05 -12.37 10.90
N LEU A 150 -23.46 -13.53 10.65
CA LEU A 150 -22.95 -14.45 11.68
C LEU A 150 -21.47 -14.23 11.98
N ALA A 151 -20.71 -13.79 10.98
CA ALA A 151 -19.31 -13.40 11.09
C ALA A 151 -19.01 -12.27 10.10
N VAL A 152 -18.09 -11.39 10.47
CA VAL A 152 -17.67 -10.25 9.66
C VAL A 152 -16.18 -9.99 9.84
N GLY A 153 -15.51 -9.49 8.81
CA GLY A 153 -14.12 -9.04 8.84
C GLY A 153 -13.94 -7.73 8.07
N GLU A 154 -12.95 -6.94 8.46
CA GLU A 154 -12.55 -5.70 7.77
C GLU A 154 -11.04 -5.69 7.55
N ASN A 155 -10.62 -5.35 6.33
CA ASN A 155 -9.27 -4.90 6.04
C ASN A 155 -9.32 -3.44 5.57
N LEU A 156 -8.38 -2.62 6.04
CA LEU A 156 -8.23 -1.23 5.62
C LEU A 156 -6.88 -1.06 4.93
N GLY A 157 -6.83 -0.22 3.90
CA GLY A 157 -5.61 0.12 3.19
C GLY A 157 -5.66 1.57 2.73
N MET A 158 -4.51 2.21 2.64
CA MET A 158 -4.39 3.51 1.99
C MET A 158 -3.07 3.61 1.23
N ALA A 159 -3.07 4.39 0.16
CA ALA A 159 -1.90 4.63 -0.66
C ALA A 159 -1.97 6.01 -1.31
N THR A 160 -0.81 6.65 -1.52
CA THR A 160 -0.75 7.85 -2.36
C THR A 160 -1.07 7.46 -3.80
N LEU A 161 -1.97 8.22 -4.44
CA LEU A 161 -2.44 7.96 -5.80
C LEU A 161 -1.38 8.42 -6.80
N LEU A 162 -0.49 7.50 -7.18
CA LEU A 162 0.70 7.81 -8.00
C LEU A 162 0.64 7.21 -9.42
N GLU A 163 -0.09 6.12 -9.63
CA GLU A 163 -0.05 5.30 -10.85
C GLU A 163 -1.45 4.78 -11.20
N ASP A 164 -1.61 4.08 -12.34
CA ASP A 164 -2.93 3.58 -12.78
C ASP A 164 -3.64 2.63 -11.79
N GLU A 165 -4.93 2.41 -12.04
CA GLU A 165 -5.82 1.58 -11.23
C GLU A 165 -5.27 0.16 -11.00
N ALA A 166 -4.62 -0.42 -12.02
CA ALA A 166 -4.02 -1.74 -11.94
C ALA A 166 -2.86 -1.76 -10.95
N TYR A 167 -1.94 -0.80 -11.08
CA TYR A 167 -0.83 -0.65 -10.15
C TYR A 167 -1.32 -0.39 -8.73
N MET A 168 -2.27 0.52 -8.54
CA MET A 168 -2.80 0.86 -7.21
C MET A 168 -3.46 -0.35 -6.54
N SER A 169 -4.19 -1.17 -7.32
CA SER A 169 -4.80 -2.41 -6.84
C SER A 169 -3.76 -3.45 -6.45
N ASP A 170 -2.72 -3.65 -7.26
CA ASP A 170 -1.59 -4.56 -6.94
C ASP A 170 -0.84 -4.12 -5.67
N TRP A 171 -0.57 -2.82 -5.56
CA TRP A 171 0.17 -2.25 -4.44
C TRP A 171 -0.56 -2.45 -3.12
N LEU A 172 -1.85 -2.09 -3.07
CA LEU A 172 -2.68 -2.30 -1.89
C LEU A 172 -2.83 -3.79 -1.55
N PHE A 173 -3.04 -4.63 -2.57
CA PHE A 173 -3.17 -6.07 -2.37
C PHE A 173 -1.91 -6.70 -1.77
N GLN A 174 -0.74 -6.34 -2.27
CA GLN A 174 0.53 -6.81 -1.71
C GLN A 174 0.71 -6.34 -0.25
N GLY A 175 0.33 -5.10 0.07
CA GLY A 175 0.37 -4.59 1.45
C GLY A 175 -0.49 -5.40 2.42
N TRP A 176 -1.66 -5.89 1.99
CA TRP A 176 -2.47 -6.80 2.80
C TRP A 176 -1.87 -8.21 2.87
N MET A 177 -1.27 -8.72 1.79
CA MET A 177 -0.58 -10.02 1.79
C MET A 177 0.59 -10.06 2.77
N ASP A 178 1.33 -8.96 2.91
CA ASP A 178 2.51 -8.88 3.78
C ASP A 178 2.15 -8.69 5.27
N SER A 179 0.87 -8.47 5.59
CA SER A 179 0.36 -8.34 6.96
C SER A 179 -0.44 -9.56 7.35
N GLN A 180 0.04 -10.33 8.33
CA GLN A 180 -0.60 -11.58 8.76
C GLN A 180 -2.09 -11.40 9.09
N GLY A 181 -2.46 -10.36 9.83
CA GLY A 181 -3.86 -10.12 10.20
C GLY A 181 -4.76 -9.81 8.99
N HIS A 182 -4.24 -9.09 8.00
CA HIS A 182 -5.00 -8.79 6.78
C HIS A 182 -5.11 -10.01 5.88
N TYR A 183 -4.00 -10.75 5.73
CA TYR A 183 -3.95 -12.03 5.01
C TYR A 183 -4.96 -13.02 5.59
N ASP A 184 -4.95 -13.22 6.91
CA ASP A 184 -5.85 -14.15 7.61
C ASP A 184 -7.32 -13.82 7.35
N THR A 185 -7.67 -12.53 7.29
CA THR A 185 -9.02 -12.08 6.93
C THR A 185 -9.38 -12.49 5.49
N MET A 186 -8.51 -12.24 4.51
CA MET A 186 -8.77 -12.56 3.09
C MET A 186 -8.93 -14.07 2.85
N VAL A 187 -8.22 -14.91 3.60
CA VAL A 187 -8.26 -16.38 3.44
C VAL A 187 -9.18 -17.08 4.46
N ASN A 188 -9.89 -16.33 5.30
CA ASN A 188 -10.80 -16.92 6.27
C ASN A 188 -11.93 -17.68 5.57
N THR A 189 -12.07 -18.96 5.90
CA THR A 189 -13.01 -19.89 5.25
C THR A 189 -14.45 -19.74 5.73
N HIS A 190 -14.70 -18.94 6.77
CA HIS A 190 -16.05 -18.62 7.22
C HIS A 190 -16.76 -17.61 6.33
N PHE A 191 -16.03 -16.75 5.63
CA PHE A 191 -16.63 -15.74 4.77
C PHE A 191 -17.05 -16.32 3.42
N THR A 192 -18.26 -15.96 3.00
CA THR A 192 -18.86 -16.38 1.72
C THR A 192 -19.17 -15.20 0.81
N GLU A 193 -19.24 -13.99 1.37
CA GLU A 193 -19.53 -12.76 0.64
C GLU A 193 -18.48 -11.69 0.95
N ALA A 194 -18.23 -10.79 0.01
CA ALA A 194 -17.37 -9.64 0.23
C ALA A 194 -17.83 -8.41 -0.57
N GLY A 195 -17.48 -7.24 -0.05
CA GLY A 195 -17.56 -5.96 -0.73
C GLY A 195 -16.25 -5.20 -0.59
N VAL A 196 -15.80 -4.58 -1.68
CA VAL A 196 -14.64 -3.70 -1.68
C VAL A 196 -15.12 -2.29 -2.01
N GLY A 197 -14.67 -1.30 -1.24
CA GLY A 197 -15.02 0.09 -1.42
C GLY A 197 -13.79 0.97 -1.42
N ALA A 198 -13.73 1.91 -2.36
CA ALA A 198 -12.64 2.86 -2.51
C ALA A 198 -13.14 4.32 -2.39
N TYR A 199 -12.28 5.17 -1.85
CA TYR A 199 -12.51 6.61 -1.73
C TYR A 199 -11.19 7.36 -1.94
N VAL A 200 -11.22 8.54 -2.54
CA VAL A 200 -10.03 9.38 -2.72
C VAL A 200 -10.28 10.76 -2.14
N GLU A 201 -9.33 11.22 -1.32
CA GLU A 201 -9.29 12.58 -0.79
C GLU A 201 -7.84 13.07 -0.79
N ASP A 202 -7.61 14.30 -1.27
CA ASP A 202 -6.31 14.95 -1.31
C ASP A 202 -5.16 14.10 -1.93
N GLY A 203 -5.50 13.32 -2.98
CA GLY A 203 -4.54 12.45 -3.67
C GLY A 203 -4.18 11.18 -2.90
N ILE A 204 -4.88 10.87 -1.82
CA ILE A 204 -4.76 9.62 -1.08
C ILE A 204 -5.96 8.73 -1.40
N LEU A 205 -5.66 7.51 -1.84
CA LEU A 205 -6.63 6.44 -2.03
C LEU A 205 -6.81 5.69 -0.70
N TYR A 206 -8.04 5.59 -0.24
CA TYR A 206 -8.47 4.80 0.91
C TYR A 206 -9.33 3.64 0.41
N VAL A 207 -9.06 2.43 0.90
CA VAL A 207 -9.80 1.23 0.51
C VAL A 207 -10.17 0.43 1.75
N ALA A 208 -11.43 -0.01 1.80
CA ALA A 208 -11.90 -0.99 2.76
C ALA A 208 -12.35 -2.26 2.03
N GLN A 209 -12.02 -3.41 2.61
CA GLN A 209 -12.63 -4.69 2.28
C GLN A 209 -13.53 -5.08 3.45
N ILE A 210 -14.78 -5.45 3.18
CA ILE A 210 -15.68 -6.02 4.18
C ILE A 210 -16.06 -7.43 3.73
N PHE A 211 -15.84 -8.40 4.60
CA PHE A 211 -16.19 -9.79 4.39
C PHE A 211 -17.35 -10.18 5.29
N GLY A 212 -18.26 -11.02 4.79
CA GLY A 212 -19.45 -11.44 5.50
C GLY A 212 -19.72 -12.94 5.39
N LEU A 213 -20.23 -13.49 6.49
CA LEU A 213 -21.06 -14.69 6.49
C LEU A 213 -22.49 -14.24 6.81
N PRO A 214 -23.42 -14.24 5.85
CA PRO A 214 -24.77 -13.72 6.06
C PRO A 214 -25.54 -14.55 7.10
N GLN A 215 -26.40 -13.88 7.86
CA GLN A 215 -27.40 -14.54 8.69
C GLN A 215 -28.61 -14.87 7.80
N SER A 216 -28.86 -16.17 7.60
CA SER A 216 -29.96 -16.72 6.79
C SER A 216 -31.35 -16.24 7.19
#